data_AF-A0A183NMV0-F1
#
_entry.id   AF-A0A183NMV0-F1
#
_cell.length_a   1.000
_cell.length_b   1.000
_cell.length_c   1.000
_cell.angle_alpha   90.00
_cell.angle_beta   90.00
_cell.angle_gamma   90.00
#
_symmetry.space_group_name_H-M   'P 1'
#
loop_
_entity.id
_entity.type
_entity.pdbx_description
1 polymer ?
#
loop_
_entity_poly.entity_id
_entity_poly.type
_entity_poly.pdbx_seq_one_letter_code
_entity_poly.pdbx_strand_id
1 'polypeptide(L)'
;MFVDPFKYLSYVLTWYYCRLHFLQLSYAIGIAEPLAINVNSYGTAKISDKKLLDIIVNNFDLRPGVIVKDLDLRTPRYLQTAVYGHFGRPEFPWEECKKLTF
;
A
#
# COMPACT_ATOMS: atom_id res chain seq x y z
N MET A 1 9.94 -0.45 -14.57
CA MET A 1 8.52 -0.22 -14.26
C MET A 1 8.31 -0.63 -12.81
N PHE A 2 8.69 0.25 -11.87
CA PHE A 2 8.32 0.08 -10.46
C PHE A 2 6.84 0.46 -10.39
N VAL A 3 5.97 -0.53 -10.46
CA VAL A 3 4.57 -0.34 -10.10
C VAL A 3 4.60 -0.17 -8.60
N ASP A 4 4.58 1.07 -8.12
CA ASP A 4 4.61 1.36 -6.69
C ASP A 4 3.34 0.75 -6.06
N PRO A 5 3.39 -0.35 -5.29
CA PRO A 5 2.20 -0.87 -4.60
C PRO A 5 1.77 0.07 -3.45
N PHE A 6 2.46 1.19 -3.25
CA PHE A 6 2.38 2.05 -2.08
C PHE A 6 1.02 2.73 -1.88
N LYS A 7 0.19 2.85 -2.93
CA LYS A 7 -1.18 3.36 -2.79
C LYS A 7 -2.21 2.30 -2.37
N TYR A 8 -1.90 1.01 -2.55
CA TYR A 8 -2.74 -0.11 -2.06
C TYR A 8 -2.92 -0.07 -0.53
N LEU A 9 -1.88 0.38 0.17
CA LEU A 9 -1.88 0.60 1.62
C LEU A 9 -2.47 1.96 2.00
N SER A 10 -2.31 2.96 1.13
CA SER A 10 -2.65 4.36 1.39
C SER A 10 -4.15 4.63 1.40
N TYR A 11 -4.98 3.97 0.61
CA TYR A 11 -6.42 4.32 0.63
C TYR A 11 -7.17 3.78 1.84
N VAL A 12 -6.61 2.78 2.50
CA VAL A 12 -7.31 2.00 3.52
C VAL A 12 -7.10 2.55 4.93
N LEU A 13 -5.91 3.09 5.23
CA LEU A 13 -5.59 3.66 6.54
C LEU A 13 -6.14 5.08 6.73
N THR A 14 -6.30 5.80 5.63
CA THR A 14 -6.09 7.25 5.64
C THR A 14 -7.37 8.00 5.96
N TRP A 15 -8.41 7.88 5.14
CA TRP A 15 -9.58 8.75 5.31
C TRP A 15 -10.26 8.71 6.68
N TYR A 16 -10.19 7.56 7.37
CA TYR A 16 -10.77 7.45 8.71
C TYR A 16 -9.84 7.94 9.84
N TYR A 17 -8.54 7.63 9.76
CA TYR A 17 -7.59 7.87 10.85
C TYR A 17 -6.63 9.04 10.63
N CYS A 18 -6.16 9.34 9.42
CA CYS A 18 -5.19 10.41 9.15
C CYS A 18 -5.44 11.15 7.83
N ARG A 19 -5.22 12.46 7.79
CA ARG A 19 -5.48 13.24 6.55
C ARG A 19 -4.34 13.17 5.54
N LEU A 20 -3.10 13.13 6.04
CA LEU A 20 -1.87 13.07 5.25
C LEU A 20 -0.95 12.07 5.91
N HIS A 21 -0.29 11.23 5.11
CA HIS A 21 0.69 10.29 5.62
C HIS A 21 1.69 9.91 4.54
N PHE A 22 2.79 9.33 4.98
CA PHE A 22 3.83 8.75 4.16
C PHE A 22 4.11 7.33 4.64
N LEU A 23 4.12 6.39 3.69
CA LEU A 23 4.45 4.99 3.93
C LEU A 23 5.77 4.66 3.24
N GLN A 24 6.69 4.05 3.97
CA GLN A 24 7.97 3.58 3.46
C GLN A 24 8.09 2.07 3.65
N LEU A 25 8.66 1.40 2.65
CA LEU A 25 8.87 -0.04 2.61
C LEU A 25 10.25 -0.33 2.04
N SER A 26 10.98 -1.28 2.63
CA SER A 26 12.28 -1.71 2.12
C SER A 26 12.38 -3.23 2.04
N TYR A 27 13.11 -3.73 1.04
CA TYR A 27 13.37 -5.14 0.81
C TYR A 27 14.85 -5.38 0.58
N ALA A 28 15.33 -6.56 1.00
CA ALA A 28 16.59 -7.10 0.53
C ALA A 28 16.34 -8.07 -0.63
N ILE A 29 17.30 -8.13 -1.56
CA ILE A 29 17.25 -9.09 -2.65
C ILE A 29 17.22 -10.53 -2.10
N GLY A 30 16.24 -11.32 -2.56
CA GLY A 30 16.07 -12.71 -2.13
C GLY A 30 15.32 -12.90 -0.80
N ILE A 31 14.91 -11.82 -0.12
CA ILE A 31 14.07 -11.90 1.10
C ILE A 31 12.66 -11.46 0.74
N ALA A 32 11.67 -12.30 1.05
CA ALA A 32 10.27 -12.01 0.73
C ALA A 32 9.66 -11.00 1.71
N GLU A 33 10.01 -11.12 2.99
CA GLU A 33 9.57 -10.24 4.05
C GLU A 33 10.22 -8.84 3.92
N PRO A 34 9.47 -7.76 4.16
CA PRO A 34 10.04 -6.42 4.18
C PRO A 34 11.01 -6.26 5.36
N LEU A 35 12.14 -5.60 5.12
CA LEU A 35 13.14 -5.30 6.14
C LEU A 35 12.66 -4.21 7.10
N ALA A 36 11.98 -3.21 6.56
CA ALA A 36 11.40 -2.14 7.34
C ALA A 36 10.09 -1.65 6.71
N ILE A 37 9.11 -1.39 7.57
CA ILE A 37 7.86 -0.70 7.25
C ILE A 37 7.80 0.51 8.17
N ASN A 38 7.65 1.71 7.61
CA ASN A 38 7.55 2.94 8.38
C ASN A 38 6.34 3.76 7.92
N VAL A 39 5.66 4.38 8.87
CA VAL A 39 4.50 5.24 8.64
C VAL A 39 4.74 6.55 9.37
N ASN A 40 4.54 7.65 8.67
CA ASN A 40 4.55 8.99 9.25
C ASN A 40 3.25 9.71 8.90
N SER A 41 2.45 10.07 9.90
CA SER A 41 1.17 10.76 9.67
C SER A 41 1.26 12.29 9.64
N TYR A 42 2.47 12.85 9.75
CA TYR A 42 2.72 14.29 9.84
C TYR A 42 1.85 14.99 10.91
N GLY A 43 1.50 14.27 11.99
CA GLY A 43 0.64 14.79 13.06
C GLY A 43 -0.84 14.92 12.71
N THR A 44 -1.29 14.36 11.58
CA THR A 44 -2.70 14.41 11.15
C THR A 44 -3.53 13.21 11.59
N ALA A 45 -2.90 12.21 12.22
CA ALA A 45 -3.58 11.01 12.69
C ALA A 45 -4.31 11.22 14.02
N LYS A 46 -5.48 10.58 14.17
CA LYS A 46 -6.22 10.45 15.43
C LYS A 46 -5.56 9.46 16.41
N ILE A 47 -4.73 8.57 15.90
CA ILE A 47 -4.03 7.52 16.65
C ILE A 47 -2.52 7.65 16.41
N SER A 48 -1.70 7.02 17.24
CA SER A 48 -0.24 7.07 17.08
C SER A 48 0.22 6.33 15.82
N ASP A 49 1.32 6.80 15.23
CA ASP A 49 1.95 6.17 14.07
C ASP A 49 2.31 4.69 14.32
N LYS A 50 2.68 4.34 15.55
CA LYS A 50 2.89 2.95 15.96
C LYS A 50 1.62 2.10 15.84
N LYS A 51 0.46 2.61 16.30
CA LYS A 51 -0.81 1.88 16.15
C LYS A 51 -1.24 1.78 14.69
N LEU A 52 -0.97 2.82 13.89
CA LEU A 52 -1.19 2.75 12.43
C LEU A 52 -0.35 1.64 11.82
N LEU A 53 0.93 1.56 12.17
CA LEU A 53 1.81 0.50 11.72
C LEU A 53 1.30 -0.90 12.11
N ASP A 54 0.87 -1.07 13.36
CA ASP A 54 0.31 -2.35 13.82
C ASP A 54 -0.92 -2.76 13.00
N ILE A 55 -1.83 -1.82 12.72
CA ILE A 55 -3.01 -2.07 11.87
C ILE A 55 -2.59 -2.51 10.47
N ILE A 56 -1.55 -1.89 9.88
CA ILE A 56 -1.04 -2.22 8.55
C ILE A 56 -0.53 -3.65 8.51
N VAL A 57 0.37 -3.99 9.42
CA VAL A 57 1.03 -5.30 9.46
C VAL A 57 0.00 -6.41 9.70
N ASN A 58 -1.04 -6.15 10.49
CA ASN A 58 -2.10 -7.13 10.74
C ASN A 58 -3.08 -7.34 9.57
N ASN A 59 -3.23 -6.35 8.68
CA ASN A 59 -4.22 -6.40 7.59
C ASN A 59 -3.60 -6.67 6.21
N PHE A 60 -2.32 -6.44 6.04
CA PHE A 60 -1.63 -6.53 4.76
C PHE A 60 -0.41 -7.43 4.85
N ASP A 61 -0.38 -8.45 3.99
CA ASP A 61 0.80 -9.23 3.74
C ASP A 61 1.60 -8.59 2.60
N LEU A 62 2.70 -7.94 2.96
CA LEU A 62 3.50 -7.15 2.04
C LEU A 62 4.51 -7.99 1.25
N ARG A 63 4.51 -9.31 1.35
CA ARG A 63 5.44 -10.12 0.55
C ARG A 63 5.13 -9.96 -0.94
N PRO A 64 6.12 -9.75 -1.82
CA PRO A 64 5.87 -9.49 -3.24
C PRO A 64 4.99 -10.56 -3.94
N GLY A 65 5.16 -11.83 -3.58
CA GLY A 65 4.34 -12.91 -4.12
C GLY A 65 2.86 -12.83 -3.73
N VAL A 66 2.57 -12.33 -2.52
CA VAL A 66 1.19 -12.12 -2.05
C VAL A 66 0.61 -10.86 -2.67
N ILE A 67 1.38 -9.76 -2.75
CA ILE A 67 0.99 -8.55 -3.47
C ILE A 67 0.58 -8.86 -4.92
N VAL A 68 1.38 -9.67 -5.63
CA VAL A 68 1.08 -10.08 -7.02
C VAL A 68 -0.24 -10.84 -7.11
N LYS A 69 -0.56 -11.65 -6.12
CA LYS A 69 -1.81 -12.43 -6.06
C LYS A 69 -3.00 -11.53 -5.71
N ASP A 70 -2.88 -10.72 -4.67
CA ASP A 70 -3.96 -9.88 -4.14
C ASP A 70 -4.37 -8.79 -5.14
N LEU A 71 -3.42 -8.29 -5.93
CA LEU A 71 -3.64 -7.25 -6.94
C LEU A 71 -3.76 -7.79 -8.37
N ASP A 72 -3.76 -9.10 -8.57
CA ASP A 72 -3.80 -9.73 -9.90
C ASP A 72 -2.80 -9.11 -10.91
N LEU A 73 -1.56 -8.94 -10.47
CA LEU A 73 -0.53 -8.23 -11.25
C LEU A 73 -0.01 -9.04 -12.45
N ARG A 74 -0.43 -10.30 -12.63
CA ARG A 74 -0.04 -11.09 -13.81
C ARG A 74 -0.87 -10.76 -15.05
N THR A 75 -1.97 -10.03 -14.88
CA THR A 75 -2.83 -9.63 -16.00
C THR A 75 -2.17 -8.52 -16.83
N PRO A 76 -2.09 -8.66 -18.17
CA PRO A 76 -1.44 -7.68 -19.03
C PRO A 76 -2.26 -6.40 -19.18
N ARG A 77 -2.11 -5.47 -18.22
CA ARG A 77 -2.79 -4.16 -18.18
C ARG A 77 -1.85 -2.95 -18.11
N TYR A 78 -0.54 -3.18 -18.15
CA TYR A 78 0.47 -2.15 -17.91
C TYR A 78 0.57 -1.07 -18.99
N LEU A 79 0.18 -1.34 -20.24
CA LEU A 79 0.16 -0.32 -21.29
C LEU A 79 -0.75 0.86 -20.94
N GLN A 80 -1.90 0.58 -20.33
CA GLN A 80 -2.85 1.61 -19.89
C GLN A 80 -2.28 2.48 -18.77
N THR A 81 -1.31 1.96 -18.00
CA THR A 81 -0.65 2.69 -16.92
C THR A 81 0.45 3.65 -17.40
N ALA A 82 0.91 3.51 -18.65
CA ALA A 82 2.05 4.27 -19.19
C ALA A 82 1.74 5.74 -19.51
N VAL A 83 0.46 6.14 -19.47
CA VAL A 83 0.01 7.52 -19.72
C VAL A 83 -0.87 7.98 -18.57
N TYR A 84 -0.84 9.28 -18.27
CA TYR A 84 -1.66 9.93 -17.23
C TYR A 84 -1.41 9.43 -15.79
N GLY A 85 -0.30 8.72 -15.57
CA GLY A 85 0.12 8.24 -14.24
C GLY A 85 -0.54 6.92 -13.82
N HIS A 86 0.10 6.24 -12.87
CA HIS A 86 -0.30 4.91 -12.39
C HIS A 86 -1.43 4.95 -11.35
N PHE A 87 -1.71 6.12 -10.76
CA PHE A 87 -2.58 6.26 -9.60
C PHE A 87 -3.74 7.23 -9.82
N GLY A 88 -4.78 7.09 -9.00
CA GLY A 88 -5.97 7.95 -9.00
C GLY A 88 -7.03 7.55 -10.02
N ARG A 89 -6.90 6.35 -10.60
CA ARG A 89 -7.76 5.85 -11.67
C ARG A 89 -8.45 4.55 -11.25
N PRO A 90 -9.79 4.51 -11.17
CA PRO A 90 -10.53 3.44 -10.49
C PRO A 90 -10.46 2.08 -11.19
N GLU A 91 -9.97 2.01 -12.43
CA GLU A 91 -9.83 0.75 -13.17
C GLU A 91 -8.72 -0.18 -12.64
N PHE A 92 -7.86 0.29 -11.73
CA PHE A 92 -6.75 -0.50 -11.21
C PHE A 92 -7.04 -1.11 -9.83
N PRO A 93 -6.61 -2.36 -9.60
CA PRO A 93 -6.92 -3.08 -8.36
C PRO A 93 -6.26 -2.46 -7.13
N TRP A 94 -5.17 -1.69 -7.29
CA TRP A 94 -4.52 -0.99 -6.18
C TRP A 94 -5.22 0.32 -5.77
N GLU A 95 -6.24 0.77 -6.52
CA GLU A 95 -7.10 1.87 -6.10
C GLU A 95 -8.36 1.37 -5.36
N GLU A 96 -8.60 0.05 -5.30
CA GLU A 96 -9.69 -0.53 -4.53
C GLU A 96 -9.36 -0.56 -3.02
N CYS A 97 -10.23 0.05 -2.21
CA CYS A 97 -10.08 0.09 -0.76
C CYS A 97 -10.38 -1.27 -0.13
N LYS A 98 -9.37 -1.92 0.46
CA LYS A 98 -9.57 -3.08 1.35
C LYS A 98 -10.25 -2.66 2.66
N LYS A 99 -11.18 -3.48 3.15
CA LYS A 99 -11.77 -3.28 4.49
C LYS A 99 -10.81 -3.77 5.58
N LEU A 100 -10.53 -2.92 6.56
CA LEU A 100 -9.68 -3.26 7.70
C LEU A 100 -10.44 -4.02 8.78
N THR A 101 -9.69 -4.87 9.46
CA THR A 101 -10.05 -5.54 10.72
C THR A 101 -9.20 -4.94 11.85
N PHE A 102 -9.82 -4.73 13.01
CA PHE A 102 -9.24 -4.04 14.17
C PHE A 102 -9.42 -4.89 15.42
#